data_AF-A0A3N6MJJ1-F1
#
_entry.id   AF-A0A3N6MJJ1-F1
#
_cell.length_a   1.000
_cell.length_b   1.000
_cell.length_c   1.000
_cell.angle_alpha   90.00
_cell.angle_beta   90.00
_cell.angle_gamma   90.00
#
_symmetry.space_group_name_H-M   'P 1'
#
loop_
_entity.id
_entity.type
_entity.pdbx_description
1 polymer ?
#
loop_
_entity_poly.entity_id
_entity_poly.type
_entity_poly.pdbx_seq_one_letter_code
_entity_poly.pdbx_strand_id
1 'polypeptide(L)'
;MSKRETGSAGSVVDSVVIVGQELRRRNSSALAMDVLYLFTTAFLATLAAQGLRPAAVAFFPLAVFLYFAWKSTTAFLVANLIAIVVAVVATETGISPL
;
A
#
# COMPACT_ATOMS: atom_id res chain seq x y z
N MET A 1 -19.22 18.62 -35.27
CA MET A 1 -18.06 19.48 -34.96
C MET A 1 -17.83 19.45 -33.45
N SER A 2 -16.88 18.61 -33.04
CA SER A 2 -16.00 18.65 -31.85
C SER A 2 -16.53 18.95 -30.43
N LYS A 3 -16.15 18.02 -29.54
CA LYS A 3 -15.56 18.21 -28.20
C LYS A 3 -16.51 18.22 -26.99
N ARG A 4 -16.41 17.14 -26.18
CA ARG A 4 -16.11 17.19 -24.73
C ARG A 4 -15.93 15.76 -24.16
N GLU A 5 -14.85 15.10 -24.59
CA GLU A 5 -14.25 14.00 -23.83
C GLU A 5 -13.19 14.58 -22.89
N THR A 6 -13.59 15.19 -21.77
CA THR A 6 -12.65 15.70 -20.75
C THR A 6 -13.20 15.56 -19.33
N GLY A 7 -14.03 14.55 -19.06
CA GLY A 7 -14.70 14.39 -17.75
C GLY A 7 -13.97 13.53 -16.72
N SER A 8 -13.09 12.61 -17.15
CA SER A 8 -12.51 11.62 -16.23
C SER A 8 -11.17 12.04 -15.63
N ALA A 9 -10.30 12.70 -16.40
CA ALA A 9 -8.97 13.08 -15.95
C ALA A 9 -9.01 14.19 -14.88
N GLY A 10 -9.90 15.18 -15.04
CA GLY A 10 -10.09 16.26 -14.06
C GLY A 10 -10.58 15.74 -12.71
N SER A 11 -11.54 14.80 -12.71
CA SER A 11 -12.10 14.18 -11.50
C SER A 11 -11.05 13.40 -10.70
N VAL A 12 -10.17 12.64 -11.36
CA VAL A 12 -9.13 11.86 -10.68
C VAL A 12 -8.05 12.78 -10.12
N VAL A 13 -7.62 13.79 -10.89
CA VAL A 13 -6.62 14.77 -10.44
C VAL A 13 -7.17 15.60 -9.27
N ASP A 14 -8.42 16.06 -9.34
CA ASP A 14 -9.08 16.77 -8.24
C ASP A 14 -9.22 15.88 -7.00
N SER A 15 -9.53 14.59 -7.19
CA SER A 15 -9.58 13.63 -6.08
C SER A 15 -8.21 13.44 -5.43
N VAL A 16 -7.13 13.35 -6.22
CA VAL A 16 -5.75 13.25 -5.70
C VAL A 16 -5.34 14.52 -4.96
N VAL A 17 -5.70 15.70 -5.48
CA VAL A 17 -5.42 16.98 -4.84
C VAL A 17 -6.19 17.13 -3.53
N ILE A 18 -7.47 16.77 -3.51
CA ILE A 18 -8.32 16.81 -2.30
C ILE A 18 -7.81 15.81 -1.26
N VAL A 19 -7.45 14.59 -1.67
CA VAL A 19 -6.81 13.59 -0.78
C VAL A 19 -5.49 14.12 -0.23
N GLY A 20 -4.66 14.77 -1.05
CA GLY A 20 -3.41 15.38 -0.62
C GLY A 20 -3.60 16.53 0.38
N GLN A 21 -4.63 17.36 0.20
CA GLN A 21 -4.96 18.43 1.14
C GLN A 21 -5.56 17.90 2.44
N GLU A 22 -6.38 16.85 2.38
CA GLU A 22 -6.93 16.18 3.57
C GLU A 22 -5.84 15.40 4.32
N LEU A 23 -4.85 14.82 3.63
CA LEU A 23 -3.62 14.27 4.21
C LEU A 23 -2.81 15.32 4.96
N ARG A 24 -2.70 16.54 4.40
CA ARG A 24 -1.99 17.66 5.03
C ARG A 24 -2.71 18.20 6.26
N ARG A 25 -4.04 18.06 6.31
CA ARG A 25 -4.89 18.47 7.44
C ARG A 25 -4.99 17.39 8.52
N ARG A 26 -4.85 16.12 8.16
CA ARG A 26 -4.73 14.99 9.09
C ARG A 26 -3.33 14.99 9.70
N ASN A 27 -3.30 15.28 11.00
CA ASN A 27 -2.20 15.12 11.95
C ASN A 27 -1.03 14.25 11.41
N SER A 28 0.19 14.80 11.35
CA SER A 28 1.40 14.14 10.82
C SER A 28 1.66 12.73 11.40
N SER A 29 1.17 12.49 12.61
CA SER A 29 1.18 11.17 13.26
C SER A 29 0.39 10.10 12.50
N ALA A 30 -0.76 10.44 11.90
CA ALA A 30 -1.56 9.50 11.11
C ALA A 30 -0.82 9.08 9.83
N LEU A 31 -0.19 10.04 9.14
CA LEU A 31 0.62 9.75 7.97
C LEU A 31 1.84 8.88 8.32
N ALA A 32 2.52 9.18 9.43
CA ALA A 32 3.62 8.35 9.91
C ALA A 32 3.18 6.91 10.20
N MET A 33 1.99 6.73 10.78
CA MET A 33 1.42 5.41 11.01
C MET A 33 1.09 4.68 9.71
N ASP A 34 0.50 5.35 8.72
CA ASP A 34 0.23 4.76 7.40
C ASP A 34 1.53 4.30 6.71
N VAL A 35 2.58 5.12 6.75
CA VAL A 35 3.90 4.78 6.20
C VAL A 35 4.51 3.59 6.92
N LEU A 36 4.48 3.59 8.25
CA LEU A 36 4.99 2.48 9.07
C LEU A 36 4.25 1.18 8.71
N TYR A 37 2.93 1.26 8.54
CA TYR A 37 2.10 0.12 8.18
C TYR A 37 2.47 -0.47 6.82
N LEU A 38 2.64 0.38 5.82
CA LEU A 38 3.05 -0.02 4.47
C LEU A 38 4.44 -0.65 4.49
N PHE A 39 5.38 -0.05 5.23
CA PHE A 39 6.72 -0.58 5.40
C PHE A 39 6.71 -1.96 6.07
N THR A 40 5.98 -2.12 7.19
CA THR A 40 5.87 -3.40 7.88
C THR A 40 5.24 -4.47 6.99
N THR A 41 4.20 -4.12 6.24
CA THR A 41 3.55 -5.04 5.30
C THR A 41 4.51 -5.49 4.19
N ALA A 42 5.26 -4.56 3.60
CA ALA A 42 6.28 -4.87 2.60
C ALA A 42 7.38 -5.78 3.17
N PHE A 43 7.88 -5.47 4.37
CA PHE A 43 8.89 -6.28 5.05
C PHE A 43 8.40 -7.71 5.31
N LEU A 44 7.17 -7.87 5.81
CA LEU A 44 6.57 -9.19 6.04
C LEU A 44 6.36 -9.96 4.72
N ALA A 45 6.01 -9.26 3.63
CA ALA A 45 5.91 -9.86 2.31
C ALA A 45 7.26 -10.35 1.79
N THR A 46 8.33 -9.56 1.95
CA THR A 46 9.70 -9.98 1.63
C THR A 46 10.10 -11.22 2.43
N LEU A 47 9.84 -11.25 3.74
CA LEU A 47 10.10 -12.45 4.55
C LEU A 47 9.28 -13.67 4.08
N ALA A 48 8.03 -13.45 3.67
CA ALA A 48 7.18 -14.52 3.17
C ALA A 48 7.65 -15.08 1.83
N ALA A 49 8.34 -14.29 1.01
CA ALA A 49 8.91 -14.73 -0.26
C ALA A 49 10.22 -15.53 -0.10
N GLN A 50 10.93 -15.42 1.03
CA GLN A 50 12.24 -16.07 1.24
C GLN A 50 12.18 -17.58 1.55
N GLY A 51 10.99 -18.19 1.61
CA GLY A 51 10.80 -19.63 1.77
C GLY A 51 9.96 -20.04 2.99
N LEU A 52 9.75 -21.35 3.16
CA LEU A 52 8.72 -21.90 4.04
C LEU A 52 8.86 -21.53 5.53
N ARG A 53 10.10 -21.48 6.05
CA ARG A 53 10.36 -21.15 7.46
C ARG A 53 10.04 -19.68 7.80
N PRO A 54 10.62 -18.68 7.13
CA PRO A 54 10.29 -17.29 7.39
C PRO A 54 8.84 -16.96 7.01
N ALA A 55 8.29 -17.60 5.98
CA ALA A 55 6.88 -17.45 5.61
C ALA A 55 5.92 -17.87 6.73
N ALA A 56 6.18 -18.99 7.42
CA ALA A 56 5.32 -19.43 8.52
C ALA A 56 5.22 -18.39 9.66
N VAL A 57 6.32 -17.67 9.92
CA VAL A 57 6.36 -16.62 10.94
C VAL A 57 5.73 -15.32 10.45
N ALA A 58 5.96 -14.96 9.19
CA ALA A 58 5.44 -13.72 8.59
C ALA A 58 3.95 -13.80 8.23
N PHE A 59 3.42 -15.00 7.98
CA PHE A 59 2.06 -15.20 7.48
C PHE A 59 0.99 -14.65 8.44
N PHE A 60 1.06 -15.00 9.73
CA PHE A 60 0.08 -14.56 10.71
C PHE A 60 0.02 -13.02 10.85
N PRO A 61 1.14 -12.31 11.12
CA PRO A 61 1.09 -10.86 11.21
C PRO A 61 0.69 -10.20 9.88
N LEU A 62 1.12 -10.73 8.73
CA LEU A 62 0.73 -10.20 7.41
C LEU A 62 -0.79 -10.31 7.19
N ALA A 63 -1.39 -11.44 7.55
CA ALA A 63 -2.84 -11.66 7.45
C ALA A 63 -3.62 -10.71 8.38
N VAL A 64 -3.12 -10.50 9.61
CA VAL A 64 -3.72 -9.53 10.55
C VAL A 64 -3.63 -8.11 9.99
N PHE A 65 -2.50 -7.75 9.37
CA PHE A 65 -2.34 -6.42 8.77
C PHE A 65 -3.30 -6.21 7.59
N LEU A 66 -3.44 -7.20 6.72
CA LEU A 66 -4.40 -7.14 5.61
C LEU A 66 -5.85 -7.08 6.10
N TYR A 67 -6.19 -7.78 7.18
CA TYR A 67 -7.52 -7.71 7.79
C TYR A 67 -7.84 -6.29 8.30
N PHE A 68 -6.91 -5.68 9.02
CA PHE A 68 -7.08 -4.30 9.48
C PHE A 68 -7.12 -3.32 8.31
N ALA A 69 -6.30 -3.53 7.27
CA ALA A 69 -6.31 -2.69 6.10
C ALA A 69 -7.67 -2.74 5.37
N TRP A 70 -8.26 -3.94 5.25
CA TRP A 70 -9.62 -4.12 4.75
C TRP A 70 -10.64 -3.39 5.61
N LYS A 71 -10.56 -3.51 6.95
CA LYS A 71 -11.48 -2.81 7.86
C LYS A 71 -11.31 -1.29 7.88
N SER A 72 -10.18 -0.75 7.44
CA SER A 72 -9.87 0.69 7.43
C SER A 72 -10.54 1.41 6.25
N THR A 73 -9.97 1.29 5.05
CA THR A 73 -10.50 1.90 3.83
C THR A 73 -10.04 1.09 2.62
N THR A 74 -10.81 1.13 1.52
CA THR A 74 -10.43 0.45 0.27
C THR A 74 -9.10 0.98 -0.28
N ALA A 75 -8.85 2.29 -0.20
CA ALA A 75 -7.60 2.88 -0.66
C ALA A 75 -6.39 2.37 0.13
N PHE A 76 -6.52 2.26 1.46
CA PHE A 76 -5.46 1.74 2.31
C PHE A 76 -5.22 0.24 2.09
N LEU A 77 -6.27 -0.56 1.87
CA LEU A 77 -6.12 -1.96 1.46
C LEU A 77 -5.37 -2.08 0.14
N VAL A 78 -5.76 -1.31 -0.88
CA VAL A 78 -5.10 -1.31 -2.19
C VAL A 78 -3.62 -0.91 -2.07
N ALA A 79 -3.30 0.10 -1.26
CA ALA A 79 -1.91 0.50 -1.01
C ALA A 79 -1.08 -0.64 -0.40
N ASN A 80 -1.64 -1.39 0.56
CA ASN A 80 -0.97 -2.54 1.16
C ASN A 80 -0.79 -3.70 0.16
N LEU A 81 -1.79 -3.98 -0.67
CA LEU A 81 -1.67 -5.00 -1.72
C LEU A 81 -0.59 -4.63 -2.75
N ILE A 82 -0.52 -3.37 -3.15
CA ILE A 82 0.53 -2.87 -4.04
C ILE A 82 1.90 -3.02 -3.36
N ALA A 83 2.02 -2.66 -2.08
CA ALA A 83 3.26 -2.82 -1.32
C ALA A 83 3.72 -4.29 -1.27
N ILE A 84 2.80 -5.24 -1.09
CA ILE A 84 3.10 -6.69 -1.14
C ILE A 84 3.62 -7.08 -2.52
N VAL A 85 2.91 -6.71 -3.60
CA VAL A 85 3.33 -7.05 -4.97
C VAL A 85 4.71 -6.49 -5.29
N VAL A 86 4.96 -5.22 -4.94
CA VAL A 86 6.27 -4.57 -5.16
C VAL A 86 7.36 -5.26 -4.34
N ALA A 87 7.10 -5.58 -3.07
CA ALA A 87 8.06 -6.27 -2.21
C ALA A 87 8.42 -7.65 -2.75
N VAL A 88 7.42 -8.46 -3.11
CA VAL A 88 7.62 -9.80 -3.67
C VAL A 88 8.41 -9.72 -4.99
N VAL A 89 8.04 -8.82 -5.91
CA VAL A 89 8.77 -8.65 -7.17
C VAL A 89 10.21 -8.22 -6.92
N ALA A 90 10.45 -7.28 -6.01
CA ALA A 90 11.80 -6.84 -5.65
C ALA A 90 12.65 -7.96 -5.04
N THR A 91 12.03 -8.85 -4.25
CA THR A 91 12.68 -10.03 -3.69
C THR A 91 13.01 -11.07 -4.77
N GLU A 92 12.05 -11.43 -5.62
CA GLU A 92 12.25 -12.42 -6.70
C GLU A 92 13.25 -11.97 -7.77
N THR A 93 13.37 -10.65 -8.00
CA THR A 93 14.34 -10.08 -8.94
C THR A 93 15.72 -9.81 -8.33
N GLY A 94 15.92 -10.09 -7.04
CA GLY A 94 17.19 -9.88 -6.34
C GLY A 94 17.56 -8.39 -6.16
N ILE A 95 16.59 -7.48 -6.31
CA ILE A 95 16.76 -6.05 -6.04
C ILE A 95 16.75 -5.79 -4.52
N SER A 96 15.99 -6.59 -3.77
CA SER A 96 15.98 -6.58 -2.31
C SER A 96 17.28 -7.17 -1.75
N PRO A 97 17.93 -6.52 -0.76
CA PRO A 97 19.16 -7.01 -0.14
C PRO A 97 18.93 -8.16 0.87
N LEU A 98 17.68 -8.52 1.14
CA LEU A 98 17.29 -9.72 1.89
C LEU A 98 16.98 -10.85 0.90
#